data_AF-A0A813H460-F1
#
_entry.id   AF-A0A813H460-F1
#
_cell.length_a   1.000
_cell.length_b   1.000
_cell.length_c   1.000
_cell.angle_alpha   90.00
_cell.angle_beta   90.00
_cell.angle_gamma   90.00
#
_symmetry.space_group_name_H-M   'P 1'
#
loop_
_entity.id
_entity.type
_entity.pdbx_description
1 polymer ?
#
loop_
_entity_poly.entity_id
_entity_poly.type
_entity_poly.pdbx_seq_one_letter_code
_entity_poly.pdbx_strand_id
1 'polypeptide(L)'
;VLDFAHGSQMLRRVQASLGEYDLSPVRKGSRNELDQLDLEKPELGEWRYIILDPKGITLRSRPTVDKSFKLNTRVDEGEIVNVVERRASASTVFLRLETDTGQLGWAFDAQPGPGACLRMQEAPIETGSWYYQVSSDRSCCPRSRCSSSDACKIGRCLYKGCLVKVEQRIEVGLATFLLLADGGYICANKDGLTPFVEGPLAVHVVNNSTGVISTEGGVSLLKAPTTEPWAQTRMVLLAESRICVCRR
;
A
#
# COMPACT_ATOMS: atom_id res chain seq x y z
N VAL A 1 11.17 12.54 -0.36
CA VAL A 1 10.03 13.19 -1.04
C VAL A 1 9.81 12.40 -2.32
N LEU A 2 8.76 11.60 -2.32
CA LEU A 2 8.28 10.96 -3.53
C LEU A 2 7.46 12.04 -4.25
N ASP A 3 7.59 12.13 -5.57
CA ASP A 3 6.74 13.01 -6.37
C ASP A 3 6.29 12.18 -7.56
N PHE A 4 5.03 11.78 -7.53
CA PHE A 4 4.46 10.85 -8.51
C PHE A 4 3.62 11.57 -9.59
N ALA A 5 3.80 12.87 -9.78
CA ALA A 5 2.98 13.63 -10.72
C ALA A 5 3.34 13.35 -12.20
N HIS A 6 4.55 12.86 -12.52
CA HIS A 6 5.06 12.89 -13.91
C HIS A 6 5.81 11.63 -14.39
N GLY A 7 5.33 10.42 -14.12
CA GLY A 7 5.74 9.18 -14.85
C GLY A 7 7.25 8.84 -14.90
N SER A 8 8.08 9.62 -14.22
CA SER A 8 9.53 9.52 -14.14
C SER A 8 9.83 9.29 -12.67
N GLN A 9 10.01 8.03 -12.30
CA GLN A 9 10.39 7.69 -10.94
C GLN A 9 11.85 8.11 -10.73
N MET A 10 12.07 9.17 -9.96
CA MET A 10 13.33 9.36 -9.27
C MET A 10 13.36 8.34 -8.13
N LEU A 11 13.83 7.13 -8.42
CA LEU A 11 14.23 6.18 -7.38
C LEU A 11 15.17 6.94 -6.45
N ARG A 12 14.75 7.14 -5.20
CA ARG A 12 15.57 7.78 -4.20
C ARG A 12 16.77 6.86 -4.01
N ARG A 13 17.90 7.22 -4.61
CA ARG A 13 19.20 6.64 -4.31
C ARG A 13 19.31 6.71 -2.79
N VAL A 14 19.46 5.56 -2.14
CA VAL A 14 19.71 5.53 -0.70
C VAL A 14 20.89 6.47 -0.48
N GLN A 15 20.65 7.61 0.18
CA GLN A 15 21.73 8.43 0.70
C GLN A 15 22.31 7.58 1.82
N ALA A 16 23.21 6.66 1.45
CA ALA A 16 24.12 6.06 2.38
C ALA A 16 24.76 7.24 3.12
N SER A 17 24.57 7.30 4.44
CA SER A 17 25.45 8.10 5.27
C SER A 17 26.87 7.75 4.86
N LEU A 18 27.58 8.73 4.32
CA LEU A 18 28.97 8.63 3.86
C LEU A 18 29.85 8.30 5.07
N GLY A 19 29.90 7.02 5.46
CA GLY A 19 31.11 6.48 6.06
C GLY A 19 32.20 6.54 5.00
N GLU A 20 33.37 7.05 5.34
CA GLU A 20 34.53 7.13 4.45
C GLU A 20 34.76 5.80 3.75
N TYR A 21 34.53 5.76 2.44
CA TYR A 21 34.86 4.60 1.62
C TYR A 21 36.31 4.74 1.18
N ASP A 22 37.17 3.82 1.62
CA ASP A 22 38.53 3.69 1.09
C ASP A 22 38.46 3.37 -0.41
N LEU A 23 38.97 4.30 -1.24
CA LEU A 23 39.00 4.20 -2.70
C LEU A 23 40.31 3.55 -3.20
N SER A 24 40.84 2.58 -2.45
CA SER A 24 42.02 1.86 -2.89
C SER A 24 41.75 1.04 -4.18
N PRO A 25 42.69 1.01 -5.14
CA PRO A 25 42.45 0.48 -6.48
C PRO A 25 42.16 -1.02 -6.46
N VAL A 26 40.95 -1.39 -6.91
CA VAL A 26 40.48 -2.77 -7.01
C VAL A 26 41.35 -3.55 -7.99
N ARG A 27 42.12 -4.51 -7.46
CA ARG A 27 42.87 -5.49 -8.26
C ARG A 27 41.88 -6.32 -9.09
N LYS A 28 42.17 -6.49 -10.39
CA LYS A 28 41.44 -7.39 -11.29
C LYS A 28 41.74 -8.85 -10.91
N GLY A 29 41.13 -9.32 -9.82
CA GLY A 29 41.13 -10.71 -9.39
C GLY A 29 40.24 -11.58 -10.27
N SER A 30 40.56 -12.87 -10.33
CA SER A 30 39.89 -13.86 -11.17
C SER A 30 38.38 -13.93 -10.91
N ARG A 31 37.58 -14.13 -11.97
CA ARG A 31 36.11 -13.99 -12.01
C ARG A 31 35.33 -15.04 -11.18
N ASN A 32 35.99 -15.91 -10.43
CA ASN A 32 35.38 -17.07 -9.77
C ASN A 32 35.37 -17.01 -8.23
N GLU A 33 35.97 -16.00 -7.60
CA GLU A 33 36.04 -15.88 -6.13
C GLU A 33 34.93 -15.00 -5.51
N LEU A 34 34.02 -14.44 -6.31
CA LEU A 34 33.04 -13.43 -5.88
C LEU A 34 31.66 -13.98 -5.45
N ASP A 35 31.45 -15.30 -5.47
CA ASP A 35 30.11 -15.88 -5.30
C ASP A 35 29.81 -16.47 -3.92
N GLN A 36 30.76 -16.44 -2.98
CA GLN A 36 30.44 -16.62 -1.57
C GLN A 36 30.14 -15.26 -0.96
N LEU A 37 28.90 -14.80 -1.17
CA LEU A 37 28.36 -13.76 -0.31
C LEU A 37 28.39 -14.29 1.13
N ASP A 38 29.08 -13.59 2.02
CA ASP A 38 29.02 -13.84 3.46
C ASP A 38 27.59 -13.51 3.93
N LEU A 39 26.72 -14.52 3.88
CA LEU A 39 25.37 -14.45 4.38
C LEU A 39 25.39 -14.69 5.89
N GLU A 40 24.71 -13.84 6.62
CA GLU A 40 24.48 -14.05 8.04
C GLU A 40 23.61 -15.28 8.30
N LYS A 41 23.52 -15.70 9.56
CA LYS A 41 22.68 -16.82 9.98
C LYS A 41 21.21 -16.55 9.57
N PRO A 42 20.48 -17.58 9.14
CA PRO A 42 19.09 -17.42 8.74
C PRO A 42 18.24 -16.97 9.93
N GLU A 43 17.47 -15.92 9.71
CA GLU A 43 16.42 -15.46 10.61
C GLU A 43 15.09 -16.04 10.11
N LEU A 44 14.48 -16.91 10.91
CA LEU A 44 13.18 -17.54 10.59
C LEU A 44 12.06 -16.78 11.29
N GLY A 45 10.94 -16.61 10.59
CA GLY A 45 9.78 -15.89 11.10
C GLY A 45 8.75 -15.67 10.00
N GLU A 46 7.76 -14.82 10.26
CA GLU A 46 6.73 -14.47 9.29
C GLU A 46 6.64 -12.95 9.20
N TRP A 47 6.91 -12.42 8.00
CA TRP A 47 6.84 -11.00 7.73
C TRP A 47 6.05 -10.74 6.47
N ARG A 48 5.40 -9.58 6.40
CA ARG A 48 4.69 -9.12 5.20
C ARG A 48 5.54 -8.08 4.50
N TYR A 49 5.84 -8.32 3.23
CA TYR A 49 6.60 -7.39 2.40
C TYR A 49 5.76 -7.00 1.19
N ILE A 50 5.91 -5.76 0.74
CA ILE A 50 5.33 -5.27 -0.51
C ILE A 50 6.40 -5.15 -1.58
N ILE A 51 6.05 -5.47 -2.83
CA ILE A 51 6.92 -5.27 -3.99
C ILE A 51 6.84 -3.83 -4.48
N LEU A 52 7.98 -3.16 -4.55
CA LEU A 52 8.11 -1.77 -4.99
C LEU A 52 8.68 -1.64 -6.42
N ASP A 53 9.27 -2.72 -6.96
CA ASP A 53 9.81 -2.69 -8.32
C ASP A 53 8.68 -2.50 -9.33
N PRO A 54 8.70 -1.46 -10.19
CA PRO A 54 7.63 -1.21 -11.17
C PRO A 54 7.44 -2.34 -12.17
N LYS A 55 8.48 -3.13 -12.41
CA LYS A 55 8.43 -4.31 -13.28
C LYS A 55 8.09 -5.57 -12.46
N GLY A 56 7.90 -5.49 -11.16
CA GLY A 56 7.84 -6.65 -10.30
C GLY A 56 9.18 -7.35 -10.16
N ILE A 57 9.19 -8.49 -9.47
CA ILE A 57 10.40 -9.25 -9.18
C ILE A 57 10.27 -10.69 -9.69
N THR A 58 11.39 -11.24 -10.16
CA THR A 58 11.49 -12.67 -10.49
C THR A 58 12.21 -13.37 -9.35
N LEU A 59 11.56 -14.40 -8.79
CA LEU A 59 12.12 -15.19 -7.69
C LEU A 59 13.31 -16.02 -8.16
N ARG A 60 14.12 -16.48 -7.20
CA ARG A 60 15.29 -17.32 -7.44
C ARG A 60 15.25 -18.60 -6.63
N SER A 61 15.96 -19.63 -7.07
CA SER A 61 16.05 -20.89 -6.32
C SER A 61 16.96 -20.80 -5.09
N ARG A 62 17.82 -19.77 -5.00
CA ARG A 62 18.81 -19.57 -3.92
C ARG A 62 18.98 -18.09 -3.57
N PRO A 63 19.49 -17.74 -2.36
CA PRO A 63 19.78 -16.37 -1.94
C PRO A 63 21.02 -15.82 -2.69
N THR A 64 20.85 -15.51 -3.97
CA THR A 64 21.92 -15.00 -4.85
C THR A 64 21.40 -13.89 -5.74
N VAL A 65 22.31 -13.05 -6.22
CA VAL A 65 22.02 -12.00 -7.21
C VAL A 65 22.03 -12.54 -8.63
N ASP A 66 22.71 -13.67 -8.86
CA ASP A 66 22.91 -14.27 -10.16
C ASP A 66 21.56 -14.55 -10.85
N LYS A 67 21.49 -14.18 -12.12
CA LYS A 67 20.31 -14.32 -12.96
C LYS A 67 20.10 -15.76 -13.42
N SER A 68 21.15 -16.59 -13.42
CA SER A 68 21.05 -18.01 -13.79
C SER A 68 20.12 -18.82 -12.88
N PHE A 69 19.95 -18.38 -11.63
CA PHE A 69 19.08 -19.01 -10.64
C PHE A 69 17.66 -18.46 -10.62
N LYS A 70 17.27 -17.61 -11.59
CA LYS A 70 15.89 -17.12 -11.70
C LYS A 70 14.93 -18.27 -11.98
N LEU A 71 13.84 -18.29 -11.23
CA LEU A 71 12.69 -19.16 -11.45
C LEU A 71 11.76 -18.53 -12.48
N ASN A 72 10.85 -19.32 -13.05
CA ASN A 72 9.78 -18.81 -13.91
C ASN A 72 8.57 -18.31 -13.08
N THR A 73 8.84 -17.67 -11.95
CA THR A 73 7.83 -17.18 -11.00
C THR A 73 8.08 -15.70 -10.79
N ARG A 74 7.06 -14.91 -11.11
CA ARG A 74 7.08 -13.45 -11.03
C ARG A 74 6.05 -12.98 -10.01
N VAL A 75 6.44 -12.01 -9.20
CA VAL A 75 5.57 -11.30 -8.26
C VAL A 75 5.46 -9.85 -8.75
N ASP A 76 4.23 -9.34 -8.84
CA ASP A 76 3.96 -8.03 -9.44
C ASP A 76 4.21 -6.87 -8.46
N GLU A 77 4.34 -5.66 -9.00
CA GLU A 77 4.36 -4.43 -8.19
C GLU A 77 3.09 -4.27 -7.35
N GLY A 78 3.28 -3.83 -6.10
CA GLY A 78 2.21 -3.60 -5.12
C GLY A 78 1.63 -4.88 -4.51
N GLU A 79 2.13 -6.04 -4.89
CA GLU A 79 1.74 -7.31 -4.29
C GLU A 79 2.34 -7.45 -2.89
N ILE A 80 1.54 -7.97 -1.95
CA ILE A 80 1.98 -8.25 -0.59
C ILE A 80 2.29 -9.74 -0.49
N VAL A 81 3.52 -10.07 -0.11
CA VAL A 81 4.02 -11.45 0.00
C VAL A 81 4.36 -11.80 1.44
N ASN A 82 4.27 -13.10 1.74
CA ASN A 82 4.77 -13.65 3.00
C ASN A 82 6.27 -13.94 2.85
N VAL A 83 7.08 -13.50 3.81
CA VAL A 83 8.50 -13.81 3.92
C VAL A 83 8.69 -14.73 5.12
N VAL A 84 9.28 -15.90 4.88
CA VAL A 84 9.46 -16.96 5.89
C VAL A 84 10.89 -17.06 6.44
N GLU A 85 11.85 -16.46 5.73
CA GLU A 85 13.27 -16.50 6.08
C GLU A 85 13.98 -15.25 5.55
N ARG A 86 14.84 -14.65 6.37
CA ARG A 86 15.72 -13.53 5.99
C ARG A 86 17.17 -13.93 6.17
N ARG A 87 18.02 -13.48 5.25
CA ARG A 87 19.48 -13.63 5.33
C ARG A 87 20.13 -12.31 4.96
N ALA A 88 20.64 -11.61 5.97
CA ALA A 88 21.38 -10.39 5.76
C ALA A 88 22.72 -10.67 5.05
N SER A 89 23.16 -9.70 4.25
CA SER A 89 24.50 -9.62 3.67
C SER A 89 25.01 -8.19 3.85
N ALA A 90 26.24 -7.92 3.44
CA ALA A 90 26.86 -6.60 3.59
C ALA A 90 26.07 -5.41 2.98
N SER A 91 25.19 -5.64 2.00
CA SER A 91 24.49 -4.54 1.28
C SER A 91 23.00 -4.75 1.02
N THR A 92 22.45 -5.93 1.30
CA THR A 92 21.05 -6.26 1.06
C THR A 92 20.63 -7.44 1.93
N VAL A 93 19.33 -7.58 2.15
CA VAL A 93 18.72 -8.74 2.80
C VAL A 93 18.10 -9.63 1.74
N PHE A 94 18.52 -10.90 1.70
CA PHE A 94 17.86 -11.92 0.91
C PHE A 94 16.62 -12.41 1.66
N LEU A 95 15.49 -12.41 0.97
CA LEU A 95 14.19 -12.74 1.50
C LEU A 95 13.69 -14.01 0.83
N ARG A 96 13.26 -14.99 1.61
CA ARG A 96 12.59 -16.19 1.09
C ARG A 96 11.09 -15.97 1.15
N LEU A 97 10.49 -15.85 -0.03
CA LEU A 97 9.08 -15.56 -0.23
C LEU A 97 8.30 -16.86 -0.38
N GLU A 98 7.08 -16.85 0.14
CA GLU A 98 6.04 -17.83 -0.13
C GLU A 98 4.95 -17.17 -0.97
N THR A 99 4.70 -17.76 -2.14
CA THR A 99 3.64 -17.31 -3.05
C THR A 99 2.28 -17.94 -2.68
N ASP A 100 1.20 -17.39 -3.21
CA ASP A 100 -0.15 -17.93 -3.09
C ASP A 100 -0.29 -19.39 -3.57
N THR A 101 0.51 -19.81 -4.55
CA THR A 101 0.61 -21.20 -5.02
C THR A 101 1.38 -22.13 -4.09
N GLY A 102 1.94 -21.62 -2.99
CA GLY A 102 2.83 -22.37 -2.08
C GLY A 102 4.25 -22.56 -2.61
N GLN A 103 4.58 -21.99 -3.78
CA GLN A 103 5.95 -22.03 -4.29
C GLN A 103 6.84 -21.08 -3.49
N LEU A 104 8.00 -21.59 -3.07
CA LEU A 104 9.03 -20.83 -2.37
C LEU A 104 10.08 -20.30 -3.35
N GLY A 105 10.58 -19.10 -3.10
CA GLY A 105 11.69 -18.54 -3.87
C GLY A 105 12.37 -17.35 -3.18
N TRP A 106 13.57 -17.02 -3.63
CA TRP A 106 14.40 -15.98 -3.05
C TRP A 106 14.32 -14.68 -3.85
N ALA A 107 14.22 -13.57 -3.14
CA ALA A 107 14.37 -12.22 -3.64
C ALA A 107 15.35 -11.45 -2.75
N PHE A 108 15.58 -10.18 -3.08
CA PHE A 108 16.37 -9.27 -2.26
C PHE A 108 15.65 -7.95 -2.13
N ASP A 109 15.74 -7.35 -0.95
CA ASP A 109 15.03 -6.12 -0.60
C ASP A 109 15.53 -4.90 -1.39
N ALA A 110 16.81 -4.83 -1.68
CA ALA A 110 17.46 -3.74 -2.40
C ALA A 110 18.38 -4.29 -3.50
N GLN A 111 18.42 -3.62 -4.65
CA GLN A 111 19.34 -4.00 -5.73
C GLN A 111 20.79 -3.77 -5.28
N PRO A 112 21.64 -4.81 -5.20
CA PRO A 112 23.04 -4.61 -4.84
C PRO A 112 23.82 -3.96 -5.99
N GLY A 113 24.80 -3.14 -5.63
CA GLY A 113 25.72 -2.46 -6.54
C GLY A 113 25.41 -0.97 -6.78
N PRO A 114 26.12 -0.32 -7.74
CA PRO A 114 25.90 1.08 -8.08
C PRO A 114 24.46 1.31 -8.56
N GLY A 115 23.80 2.32 -7.98
CA GLY A 115 22.39 2.59 -8.27
C GLY A 115 21.42 1.74 -7.45
N ALA A 116 21.85 1.30 -6.26
CA ALA A 116 21.00 0.60 -5.30
C ALA A 116 19.65 1.29 -5.12
N CYS A 117 18.60 0.50 -5.32
CA CYS A 117 17.21 0.91 -5.16
C CYS A 117 16.48 -0.13 -4.34
N LEU A 118 15.57 0.33 -3.48
CA LEU A 118 14.68 -0.54 -2.74
C LEU A 118 13.68 -1.17 -3.71
N ARG A 119 13.57 -2.50 -3.67
CA ARG A 119 12.69 -3.32 -4.50
C ARG A 119 11.57 -3.97 -3.70
N MET A 120 11.80 -4.18 -2.41
CA MET A 120 10.79 -4.66 -1.46
C MET A 120 10.92 -3.91 -0.15
N GLN A 121 9.82 -3.76 0.56
CA GLN A 121 9.80 -3.14 1.87
C GLN A 121 8.87 -3.91 2.80
N GLU A 122 9.23 -4.00 4.08
CA GLU A 122 8.33 -4.53 5.10
C GLU A 122 7.08 -3.64 5.21
N ALA A 123 5.92 -4.28 5.22
CA ALA A 123 4.62 -3.64 5.12
C ALA A 123 3.73 -4.12 6.28
N PRO A 124 3.76 -3.43 7.44
CA PRO A 124 2.89 -3.77 8.56
C PRO A 124 1.43 -3.68 8.12
N ILE A 125 0.65 -4.72 8.45
CA ILE A 125 -0.77 -4.81 8.13
C ILE A 125 -1.56 -4.71 9.42
N GLU A 126 -2.34 -3.64 9.55
CA GLU A 126 -3.31 -3.50 10.61
C GLU A 126 -4.67 -3.98 10.12
N THR A 127 -5.28 -4.93 10.82
CA THR A 127 -6.62 -5.44 10.50
C THR A 127 -7.64 -4.86 11.47
N GLY A 128 -8.81 -4.49 10.96
CA GLY A 128 -9.87 -3.90 11.77
C GLY A 128 -11.12 -3.59 10.94
N SER A 129 -11.94 -2.67 11.42
CA SER A 129 -13.12 -2.21 10.70
C SER A 129 -13.27 -0.71 10.89
N TRP A 130 -12.97 0.04 9.84
CA TRP A 130 -13.00 1.49 9.84
C TRP A 130 -13.90 2.02 8.73
N TYR A 131 -14.36 3.24 8.89
CA TYR A 131 -15.02 3.97 7.82
C TYR A 131 -14.18 5.18 7.44
N TYR A 132 -14.06 5.42 6.14
CA TYR A 132 -13.36 6.56 5.57
C TYR A 132 -14.30 7.26 4.58
N GLN A 133 -14.13 8.57 4.43
CA GLN A 133 -14.84 9.36 3.42
C GLN A 133 -13.86 9.84 2.36
N VAL A 134 -14.19 9.67 1.08
CA VAL A 134 -13.38 10.23 -0.01
C VAL A 134 -13.46 11.75 0.03
N SER A 135 -12.34 12.41 0.26
CA SER A 135 -12.25 13.88 0.36
C SER A 135 -11.77 14.53 -0.94
N SER A 136 -11.09 13.77 -1.79
CA SER A 136 -10.54 14.29 -3.05
C SER A 136 -11.64 14.67 -4.05
N ASP A 137 -11.46 15.81 -4.73
CA ASP A 137 -12.28 16.18 -5.90
C ASP A 137 -12.01 15.28 -7.11
N ARG A 138 -10.89 14.54 -7.12
CA ARG A 138 -10.57 13.56 -8.15
C ARG A 138 -11.16 12.21 -7.76
N SER A 139 -11.66 11.47 -8.75
CA SER A 139 -12.16 10.12 -8.53
C SER A 139 -11.06 9.20 -8.00
N CYS A 140 -11.36 8.43 -6.95
CA CYS A 140 -10.46 7.44 -6.37
C CYS A 140 -10.88 6.05 -6.83
N CYS A 141 -10.10 5.40 -7.69
CA CYS A 141 -10.44 4.07 -8.22
C CYS A 141 -9.79 2.98 -7.36
N PRO A 142 -10.56 1.97 -6.89
CA PRO A 142 -10.01 0.77 -6.25
C PRO A 142 -9.02 0.06 -7.17
N ARG A 143 -8.09 -0.69 -6.57
CA ARG A 143 -7.01 -1.39 -7.27
C ARG A 143 -6.86 -2.82 -6.81
N SER A 144 -6.44 -3.72 -7.70
CA SER A 144 -6.23 -5.13 -7.36
C SER A 144 -5.08 -5.37 -6.38
N ARG A 145 -4.16 -4.40 -6.24
CA ARG A 145 -2.94 -4.46 -5.41
C ARG A 145 -2.64 -3.11 -4.77
N CYS A 146 -1.70 -3.07 -3.82
CA CYS A 146 -1.17 -1.85 -3.20
C CYS A 146 -0.24 -1.08 -4.16
N SER A 147 -0.77 -0.69 -5.32
CA SER A 147 -0.03 -0.05 -6.40
C SER A 147 -0.66 1.28 -6.76
N SER A 148 0.12 2.20 -7.34
CA SER A 148 -0.41 3.42 -7.96
C SER A 148 -0.56 3.32 -9.48
N SER A 149 -0.16 2.19 -10.07
CA SER A 149 -0.19 1.91 -11.51
C SER A 149 -1.61 1.74 -12.02
N ASP A 150 -1.94 2.48 -13.08
CA ASP A 150 -3.26 2.47 -13.70
C ASP A 150 -3.69 1.10 -14.23
N ALA A 151 -2.73 0.21 -14.52
CA ALA A 151 -2.99 -1.18 -14.89
C ALA A 151 -3.65 -1.99 -13.76
N CYS A 152 -3.54 -1.54 -12.51
CA CYS A 152 -4.14 -2.20 -11.35
C CYS A 152 -5.54 -1.68 -11.03
N LYS A 153 -6.07 -0.66 -11.73
CA LYS A 153 -7.41 -0.12 -11.46
C LYS A 153 -8.47 -1.19 -11.73
N ILE A 154 -9.40 -1.34 -10.80
CA ILE A 154 -10.54 -2.26 -10.89
C ILE A 154 -11.84 -1.58 -10.49
N GLY A 155 -12.96 -2.15 -10.91
CA GLY A 155 -14.28 -1.71 -10.48
C GLY A 155 -14.64 -0.28 -10.88
N ARG A 156 -15.60 0.30 -10.14
CA ARG A 156 -16.03 1.69 -10.34
C ARG A 156 -15.25 2.61 -9.43
N CYS A 157 -14.90 3.79 -9.94
CA CYS A 157 -14.23 4.80 -9.12
C CYS A 157 -15.20 5.42 -8.11
N LEU A 158 -14.66 5.73 -6.95
CA LEU A 158 -15.32 6.41 -5.84
C LEU A 158 -15.25 7.92 -6.08
N TYR A 159 -16.31 8.62 -5.74
CA TYR A 159 -16.43 10.06 -5.89
C TYR A 159 -16.29 10.76 -4.54
N LYS A 160 -16.03 12.06 -4.56
CA LYS A 160 -16.00 12.88 -3.34
C LYS A 160 -17.26 12.67 -2.52
N GLY A 161 -17.08 12.49 -1.21
CA GLY A 161 -18.14 12.25 -0.25
C GLY A 161 -18.52 10.77 -0.07
N CYS A 162 -18.08 9.85 -0.96
CA CYS A 162 -18.33 8.42 -0.80
C CYS A 162 -17.76 7.91 0.53
N LEU A 163 -18.58 7.19 1.28
CA LEU A 163 -18.15 6.44 2.45
C LEU A 163 -17.72 5.04 2.04
N VAL A 164 -16.57 4.61 2.53
CA VAL A 164 -16.02 3.27 2.31
C VAL A 164 -15.70 2.61 3.64
N LYS A 165 -15.98 1.30 3.71
CA LYS A 165 -15.58 0.46 4.82
C LYS A 165 -14.21 -0.15 4.49
N VAL A 166 -13.28 -0.06 5.44
CA VAL A 166 -11.90 -0.51 5.32
C VAL A 166 -11.64 -1.62 6.32
N GLU A 167 -11.02 -2.70 5.86
CA GLU A 167 -10.71 -3.87 6.69
C GLU A 167 -9.22 -4.01 7.01
N GLN A 168 -8.35 -3.46 6.16
CA GLN A 168 -6.91 -3.45 6.42
C GLN A 168 -6.29 -2.09 6.09
N ARG A 169 -5.28 -1.70 6.87
CA ARG A 169 -4.40 -0.56 6.61
C ARG A 169 -2.99 -1.07 6.45
N ILE A 170 -2.33 -0.68 5.36
CA ILE A 170 -0.96 -1.09 5.05
C ILE A 170 -0.11 0.17 4.88
N GLU A 171 0.90 0.32 5.72
CA GLU A 171 1.82 1.46 5.67
C GLU A 171 3.10 1.09 4.90
N VAL A 172 3.44 1.89 3.89
CA VAL A 172 4.58 1.68 3.00
C VAL A 172 5.31 2.99 2.81
N GLY A 173 6.26 3.26 3.71
CA GLY A 173 7.01 4.51 3.70
C GLY A 173 6.10 5.70 4.02
N LEU A 174 5.80 6.53 3.01
CA LEU A 174 4.90 7.69 3.16
C LEU A 174 3.49 7.45 2.62
N ALA A 175 3.25 6.27 2.05
CA ALA A 175 1.96 5.89 1.50
C ALA A 175 1.24 4.92 2.43
N THR A 176 -0.06 5.09 2.54
CA THR A 176 -0.98 4.21 3.25
C THR A 176 -1.98 3.66 2.25
N PHE A 177 -2.07 2.34 2.16
CA PHE A 177 -3.06 1.63 1.36
C PHE A 177 -4.17 1.10 2.28
N LEU A 178 -5.41 1.21 1.82
CA LEU A 178 -6.59 0.76 2.54
C LEU A 178 -7.27 -0.34 1.73
N LEU A 179 -7.36 -1.54 2.29
CA LEU A 179 -8.16 -2.62 1.72
C LEU A 179 -9.64 -2.37 2.04
N LEU A 180 -10.46 -2.25 1.00
CA LEU A 180 -11.90 -2.08 1.14
C LEU A 180 -12.58 -3.41 1.51
N ALA A 181 -13.67 -3.34 2.26
CA ALA A 181 -14.44 -4.51 2.67
C ALA A 181 -15.10 -5.27 1.49
N ASP A 182 -15.38 -4.57 0.39
CA ASP A 182 -15.86 -5.15 -0.88
C ASP A 182 -14.73 -5.58 -1.82
N GLY A 183 -13.48 -5.44 -1.37
CA GLY A 183 -12.28 -5.83 -2.09
C GLY A 183 -11.57 -4.68 -2.79
N GLY A 184 -10.28 -4.90 -3.06
CA GLY A 184 -9.41 -3.92 -3.69
C GLY A 184 -8.85 -2.86 -2.73
N TYR A 185 -7.79 -2.22 -3.17
CA TYR A 185 -7.02 -1.25 -2.41
C TYR A 185 -7.24 0.16 -2.94
N ILE A 186 -7.32 1.13 -2.03
CA ILE A 186 -7.18 2.55 -2.37
C ILE A 186 -5.96 3.13 -1.66
N CYS A 187 -5.33 4.13 -2.30
CA CYS A 187 -4.22 4.86 -1.70
C CYS A 187 -4.79 6.04 -0.92
N ALA A 188 -4.63 6.04 0.41
CA ALA A 188 -5.13 7.11 1.26
C ALA A 188 -4.31 8.39 1.11
N ASN A 189 -3.00 8.26 0.94
CA ASN A 189 -2.07 9.36 0.71
C ASN A 189 -0.94 8.88 -0.22
N LYS A 190 -0.64 9.65 -1.26
CA LYS A 190 0.42 9.28 -2.21
C LYS A 190 1.79 9.81 -1.76
N ASP A 191 1.80 11.03 -1.22
CA ASP A 191 3.00 11.79 -0.89
C ASP A 191 3.02 12.35 0.55
N GLY A 192 2.08 11.90 1.39
CA GLY A 192 1.85 12.46 2.72
C GLY A 192 1.29 13.89 2.75
N LEU A 193 1.14 14.56 1.59
CA LEU A 193 0.74 15.97 1.51
C LEU A 193 -0.76 16.20 1.51
N THR A 194 -1.54 15.34 0.85
CA THR A 194 -3.00 15.50 0.81
C THR A 194 -3.68 14.13 0.86
N PRO A 195 -4.52 13.87 1.87
CA PRO A 195 -5.26 12.63 1.93
C PRO A 195 -6.32 12.60 0.83
N PHE A 196 -6.43 11.48 0.12
CA PHE A 196 -7.54 11.18 -0.78
C PHE A 196 -8.81 10.81 0.00
N VAL A 197 -8.64 10.37 1.25
CA VAL A 197 -9.72 9.96 2.14
C VAL A 197 -9.51 10.50 3.55
N GLU A 198 -10.58 10.93 4.19
CA GLU A 198 -10.63 11.38 5.58
C GLU A 198 -11.14 10.26 6.49
N GLY A 199 -10.44 10.02 7.60
CA GLY A 199 -10.80 9.02 8.58
C GLY A 199 -9.61 8.56 9.44
N PRO A 200 -9.78 7.52 10.29
CA PRO A 200 -11.03 6.77 10.45
C PRO A 200 -12.14 7.62 11.09
N LEU A 201 -13.35 7.51 10.56
CA LEU A 201 -14.53 8.20 11.08
C LEU A 201 -15.17 7.40 12.22
N ALA A 202 -15.56 8.11 13.29
CA ALA A 202 -16.36 7.51 14.35
C ALA A 202 -17.78 7.26 13.82
N VAL A 203 -18.08 6.01 13.48
CA VAL A 203 -19.41 5.58 13.03
C VAL A 203 -20.10 4.86 14.17
N HIS A 204 -21.18 5.46 14.67
CA HIS A 204 -22.07 4.80 15.61
C HIS A 204 -23.14 4.05 14.81
N VAL A 205 -23.02 2.72 14.77
CA VAL A 205 -24.09 1.88 14.21
C VAL A 205 -25.21 1.86 15.25
N VAL A 206 -26.25 2.67 15.00
CA VAL A 206 -27.42 2.68 15.87
C VAL A 206 -28.33 1.52 15.42
N ASN A 207 -28.25 0.40 16.14
CA ASN A 207 -29.04 -0.80 15.87
C ASN A 207 -30.53 -0.45 15.81
N ASN A 208 -31.21 -0.84 14.71
CA ASN A 208 -32.66 -0.69 14.55
C ASN A 208 -33.22 0.75 14.66
N SER A 209 -32.39 1.79 14.70
CA SER A 209 -32.94 3.14 14.75
C SER A 209 -33.36 3.56 13.35
N THR A 210 -34.66 3.45 13.13
CA THR A 210 -35.34 4.52 12.41
C THR A 210 -35.08 5.80 13.21
N GLY A 211 -34.12 6.62 12.78
CA GLY A 211 -33.87 7.91 13.41
C GLY A 211 -35.07 8.80 13.16
N VAL A 212 -35.93 8.97 14.17
CA VAL A 212 -37.02 9.95 14.11
C VAL A 212 -36.42 11.31 14.40
N ILE A 213 -36.19 12.09 13.34
CA ILE A 213 -35.78 13.49 13.47
C ILE A 213 -37.07 14.30 13.67
N SER A 214 -37.28 14.83 14.89
CA SER A 214 -38.36 15.78 15.17
C SER A 214 -37.78 17.19 15.28
N THR A 215 -38.12 18.07 14.33
CA THR A 215 -37.82 19.50 14.41
C THR A 215 -39.13 20.26 14.21
N GLU A 216 -39.33 21.36 14.93
CA GLU A 216 -40.52 22.22 14.78
C GLU A 216 -40.60 22.91 13.40
N GLY A 217 -39.52 22.85 12.60
CA GLY A 217 -39.41 23.46 11.27
C GLY A 217 -39.38 22.50 10.09
N GLY A 218 -39.55 21.18 10.30
CA GLY A 218 -39.46 20.16 9.24
C GLY A 218 -38.03 19.67 8.97
N VAL A 219 -37.94 18.47 8.37
CA VAL A 219 -36.69 17.76 8.07
C VAL A 219 -36.54 17.68 6.55
N SER A 220 -35.50 18.30 6.02
CA SER A 220 -35.15 18.19 4.59
C SER A 220 -34.03 17.18 4.41
N LEU A 221 -34.34 16.09 3.72
CA LEU A 221 -33.39 15.07 3.27
C LEU A 221 -33.40 15.13 1.77
N LEU A 222 -32.27 15.47 1.14
CA LEU A 222 -32.25 15.55 -0.31
C LEU A 222 -31.14 14.72 -0.92
N LYS A 223 -31.52 14.09 -2.04
CA LYS A 223 -30.66 13.60 -3.12
C LYS A 223 -29.97 14.74 -3.91
N ALA A 224 -30.17 16.04 -3.60
CA ALA A 224 -29.63 17.21 -4.32
C ALA A 224 -29.72 18.54 -3.51
N PRO A 225 -28.98 19.63 -3.86
CA PRO A 225 -28.37 20.55 -2.90
C PRO A 225 -29.19 21.83 -2.66
N THR A 226 -29.23 22.27 -1.40
CA THR A 226 -29.45 23.68 -1.04
C THR A 226 -28.14 24.20 -0.44
N THR A 227 -27.76 25.44 -0.78
CA THR A 227 -26.58 26.13 -0.25
C THR A 227 -26.86 26.87 1.05
N GLU A 228 -28.07 26.72 1.59
CA GLU A 228 -28.52 27.49 2.74
C GLU A 228 -27.87 26.99 4.05
N PRO A 229 -27.37 27.89 4.92
CA PRO A 229 -26.67 27.50 6.15
C PRO A 229 -27.51 26.62 7.09
N TRP A 230 -28.83 26.78 7.07
CA TRP A 230 -29.76 26.02 7.91
C TRP A 230 -29.92 24.56 7.47
N ALA A 231 -29.48 24.19 6.26
CA ALA A 231 -29.57 22.84 5.70
C ALA A 231 -28.31 21.98 5.94
N GLN A 232 -27.30 22.51 6.62
CA GLN A 232 -26.08 21.77 6.95
C GLN A 232 -26.29 20.80 8.10
N THR A 233 -26.55 19.54 7.79
CA THR A 233 -26.45 18.47 8.79
C THR A 233 -25.00 18.01 8.92
N ARG A 234 -24.44 17.91 10.14
CA ARG A 234 -23.11 17.30 10.37
C ARG A 234 -23.09 15.77 10.27
N MET A 235 -24.21 15.15 9.86
CA MET A 235 -24.36 13.71 9.80
C MET A 235 -24.30 13.24 8.35
N VAL A 236 -23.40 12.31 8.05
CA VAL A 236 -23.34 11.64 6.75
C VAL A 236 -24.31 10.46 6.79
N LEU A 237 -25.33 10.49 5.93
CA LEU A 237 -26.26 9.38 5.77
C LEU A 237 -25.66 8.36 4.80
N LEU A 238 -25.54 7.11 5.24
CA LEU A 238 -25.11 6.02 4.37
C LEU A 238 -26.11 5.85 3.22
N ALA A 239 -25.61 5.56 2.02
CA ALA A 239 -26.45 5.15 0.90
C ALA A 239 -27.36 3.99 1.33
N GLU A 240 -28.64 4.03 0.92
CA GLU A 240 -29.69 3.07 1.31
C GLU A 240 -30.23 3.18 2.74
N SER A 241 -29.75 4.14 3.55
CA SER A 241 -30.39 4.46 4.83
C SER A 241 -31.86 4.85 4.61
N ARG A 242 -32.77 4.11 5.23
CA ARG A 242 -34.19 4.49 5.26
C ARG A 242 -34.40 5.52 6.34
N ILE A 243 -34.92 6.67 5.98
CA ILE A 243 -35.23 7.74 6.91
C ILE A 243 -36.74 7.88 6.96
N CYS A 244 -37.32 7.71 8.14
CA CYS A 244 -38.73 7.94 8.36
C CYS A 244 -38.90 9.32 9.00
N VAL A 245 -39.68 10.18 8.35
CA VAL A 245 -40.03 11.50 8.88
C VAL A 245 -41.45 11.40 9.45
N CYS A 246 -41.59 11.48 10.77
CA CYS A 246 -42.89 11.58 11.42
C CYS A 246 -43.26 13.06 11.57
N ARG A 247 -44.33 13.53 10.91
CA ARG A 247 -44.93 14.83 11.22
C ARG A 247 -45.75 14.69 12.50
N ARG A 248 -45.51 15.57 13.48
CA ARG A 248 -46.45 15.80 14.58
C ARG A 248 -47.55 16.74 14.10
#